data_AF-A0A6G8HZQ0-F1
#
_entry.id   AF-A0A6G8HZQ0-F1
#
_cell.length_a   1.000
_cell.length_b   1.000
_cell.length_c   1.000
_cell.angle_alpha   90.00
_cell.angle_beta   90.00
_cell.angle_gamma   90.00
#
_symmetry.space_group_name_H-M   'P 1'
#
loop_
_entity.id
_entity.type
_entity.pdbx_description
1 polymer ?
#
loop_
_entity_poly.entity_id
_entity_poly.type
_entity_poly.pdbx_seq_one_letter_code
_entity_poly.pdbx_strand_id
1 'polypeptide(L)'
;MIYVMQPVWYNKNFYRIIKDILTEHYPNKAVKSRSFYKLIPNHKAPNTYFIINDVHLKAWNGIEVAKKIRSKEPHSNLILISNDLDYQKIYRTHLCFLGVLNLSKINRNDITNYIHDII
;
A
#
# COMPACT_ATOMS: atom_id res chain seq x y z
N MET A 1 0.68 10.50 5.75
CA MET A 1 -0.14 9.55 6.57
C MET A 1 -0.12 8.17 5.93
N ILE A 2 -0.35 7.07 6.67
CA ILE A 2 -0.28 5.71 6.12
C ILE A 2 -1.68 5.17 5.82
N TYR A 3 -1.83 4.59 4.62
CA TYR A 3 -3.07 4.01 4.13
C TYR A 3 -2.86 2.59 3.65
N VAL A 4 -3.84 1.74 3.92
CA VAL A 4 -3.89 0.37 3.40
C VAL A 4 -5.06 0.28 2.43
N MET A 5 -4.74 0.03 1.16
CA MET A 5 -5.67 -0.13 0.04
C MET A 5 -5.86 -1.61 -0.24
N GLN A 6 -6.98 -2.15 0.22
CA GLN A 6 -7.32 -3.57 0.09
C GLN A 6 -8.79 -3.77 -0.30
N PRO A 7 -9.13 -4.91 -0.94
CA PRO A 7 -10.52 -5.30 -1.15
C PRO A 7 -11.30 -5.35 0.17
N VAL A 8 -12.60 -5.05 0.12
CA VAL A 8 -13.48 -5.01 1.31
C VAL A 8 -13.50 -6.35 2.06
N TRP A 9 -13.52 -7.45 1.32
CA TRP A 9 -13.62 -8.82 1.85
C TRP A 9 -12.30 -9.58 1.75
N TYR A 10 -11.17 -8.89 1.92
CA TYR A 10 -9.86 -9.52 1.80
C TYR A 10 -9.50 -10.30 3.06
N ASN A 11 -9.24 -11.60 2.91
CA ASN A 11 -9.02 -12.53 4.02
C ASN A 11 -7.74 -12.19 4.83
N LYS A 12 -6.72 -11.62 4.17
CA LYS A 12 -5.51 -11.16 4.88
C LYS A 12 -5.74 -9.78 5.49
N ASN A 13 -5.74 -9.72 6.82
CA ASN A 13 -5.95 -8.48 7.57
C ASN A 13 -4.68 -7.60 7.61
N PHE A 14 -4.21 -7.16 6.42
CA PHE A 14 -3.02 -6.30 6.27
C PHE A 14 -3.14 -4.99 7.03
N TYR A 15 -4.34 -4.43 7.08
CA TYR A 15 -4.62 -3.27 7.90
C TYR A 15 -4.25 -3.50 9.37
N ARG A 16 -4.63 -4.64 9.95
CA ARG A 16 -4.29 -4.98 11.35
C ARG A 16 -2.79 -5.11 11.55
N ILE A 17 -2.09 -5.79 10.65
CA ILE A 17 -0.62 -5.94 10.74
C ILE A 17 0.07 -4.56 10.77
N ILE A 18 -0.28 -3.68 9.83
CA ILE A 18 0.30 -2.33 9.73
C ILE A 18 -0.10 -1.49 10.94
N LYS A 19 -1.35 -1.59 11.41
CA LYS A 19 -1.81 -0.90 12.61
C LYS A 19 -1.05 -1.35 13.85
N ASP A 20 -0.81 -2.64 14.01
CA ASP A 20 -0.12 -3.19 15.18
C ASP A 20 1.35 -2.74 15.20
N ILE A 21 2.05 -2.78 14.07
CA ILE A 21 3.43 -2.25 13.93
C ILE A 21 3.49 -0.76 14.29
N LEU A 22 2.57 0.04 13.75
CA LEU A 22 2.55 1.47 14.01
C LEU A 22 2.20 1.80 15.46
N THR A 23 1.34 1.02 16.10
CA THR A 23 1.03 1.19 17.52
C THR A 23 2.24 0.87 18.40
N GLU A 24 3.02 -0.14 18.04
CA GLU A 24 4.21 -0.58 18.78
C GLU A 24 5.39 0.41 18.66
N HIS A 25 5.73 0.83 17.43
CA HIS A 25 6.94 1.62 17.18
C HIS A 25 6.68 3.12 17.07
N TYR A 26 5.45 3.53 16.73
CA TYR A 26 5.10 4.92 16.41
C TYR A 26 3.71 5.31 16.92
N PRO A 27 3.47 5.29 18.25
CA PRO A 27 2.12 5.43 18.83
C PRO A 27 1.39 6.73 18.44
N ASN A 28 2.12 7.77 18.01
CA ASN A 28 1.57 9.04 17.56
C ASN A 28 1.21 9.10 16.05
N LYS A 29 1.50 8.06 15.26
CA LYS A 29 1.22 8.03 13.81
C LYS A 29 -0.13 7.38 13.53
N ALA A 30 -1.01 8.11 12.83
CA ALA A 30 -2.32 7.62 12.45
C ALA A 30 -2.28 6.68 11.23
N VAL A 31 -3.05 5.58 11.31
CA VAL A 31 -3.26 4.60 10.24
C VAL A 31 -4.71 4.62 9.80
N LYS A 32 -4.98 4.62 8.49
CA LYS A 32 -6.35 4.52 7.97
C LYS A 32 -6.49 3.34 7.01
N SER A 33 -7.44 2.45 7.27
CA SER A 33 -7.90 1.46 6.29
C SER A 33 -8.82 2.15 5.30
N ARG A 34 -8.58 2.00 3.99
CA ARG A 34 -9.51 2.50 2.97
C ARG A 34 -9.59 1.52 1.81
N SER A 35 -10.80 1.05 1.53
CA SER A 35 -11.10 0.29 0.31
C SER A 35 -11.36 1.21 -0.89
N PHE A 36 -11.66 2.50 -0.66
CA PHE A 36 -12.03 3.46 -1.71
C PHE A 36 -11.12 4.70 -1.73
N TYR A 37 -10.55 4.97 -2.90
CA TYR A 37 -9.71 6.13 -3.25
C TYR A 37 -10.45 7.48 -3.32
N LYS A 38 -11.78 7.50 -3.09
CA LYS A 38 -12.61 8.68 -3.35
C LYS A 38 -12.37 9.85 -2.39
N LEU A 39 -11.81 9.60 -1.20
CA LEU A 39 -11.61 10.60 -0.16
C LEU A 39 -10.12 10.69 0.24
N ILE A 40 -9.25 10.95 -0.73
CA ILE A 40 -7.84 11.18 -0.45
C ILE A 40 -7.70 12.60 0.15
N PRO A 41 -7.28 12.76 1.42
CA PRO A 41 -7.13 14.08 2.03
C PRO A 41 -5.89 14.78 1.50
N ASN A 42 -5.98 16.08 1.28
CA ASN A 42 -4.86 16.92 0.90
C ASN A 42 -3.97 17.15 2.14
N HIS A 43 -2.81 16.48 2.22
CA HIS A 43 -1.87 16.59 3.34
C HIS A 43 -0.63 17.37 2.93
N LYS A 44 -0.02 18.11 3.87
CA LYS A 44 1.24 18.85 3.63
C LYS A 44 2.45 17.94 3.38
N ALA A 45 2.40 16.70 3.86
CA ALA A 45 3.45 15.70 3.70
C ALA A 45 2.95 14.54 2.83
N PRO A 46 3.83 13.90 2.04
CA PRO A 46 3.44 12.81 1.15
C PRO A 46 2.78 11.68 1.93
N ASN A 47 1.67 11.17 1.40
CA ASN A 47 1.02 10.00 1.95
C ASN A 47 1.69 8.72 1.47
N THR A 48 1.61 7.69 2.30
CA THR A 48 2.14 6.36 1.99
C THR A 48 1.00 5.38 1.84
N TYR A 49 0.98 4.67 0.73
CA TYR A 49 -0.07 3.75 0.35
C TYR A 49 0.50 2.35 0.20
N PHE A 50 0.06 1.45 1.08
CA PHE A 50 0.23 0.00 0.90
C PHE A 50 -0.92 -0.51 0.06
N ILE A 51 -0.64 -0.99 -1.14
CA ILE A 51 -1.63 -1.36 -2.14
C ILE A 51 -1.56 -2.86 -2.39
N ILE A 52 -2.61 -3.58 -2.00
CA ILE A 52 -2.74 -5.00 -2.33
C ILE A 52 -3.04 -5.13 -3.81
N ASN A 53 -2.33 -6.02 -4.50
CA ASN A 53 -2.60 -6.41 -5.88
C ASN A 53 -2.58 -7.94 -5.97
N ASP A 54 -3.70 -8.55 -5.61
CA ASP A 54 -3.92 -9.98 -5.76
C ASP A 54 -4.52 -10.27 -7.14
N VAL A 55 -3.73 -10.81 -8.06
CA VAL A 55 -4.15 -11.03 -9.46
C VAL A 55 -5.25 -12.08 -9.61
N HIS A 56 -5.50 -12.88 -8.57
CA HIS A 56 -6.60 -13.86 -8.59
C HIS A 56 -7.96 -13.21 -8.28
N LEU A 57 -7.98 -12.00 -7.71
CA LEU A 57 -9.19 -11.27 -7.39
C LEU A 57 -9.62 -10.34 -8.54
N LYS A 58 -10.44 -10.85 -9.46
CA LYS A 58 -10.96 -10.08 -10.60
C LYS A 58 -11.71 -8.80 -10.22
N ALA A 59 -12.34 -8.77 -9.04
CA ALA A 59 -13.08 -7.61 -8.55
C ALA A 59 -12.18 -6.46 -8.06
N TRP A 60 -10.85 -6.67 -8.02
CA TRP A 60 -9.90 -5.70 -7.49
C TRP A 60 -8.63 -5.63 -8.35
N ASN A 61 -8.27 -4.42 -8.78
CA ASN A 61 -7.04 -4.17 -9.51
C ASN A 61 -6.19 -3.15 -8.76
N GLY A 62 -5.17 -3.62 -8.05
CA GLY A 62 -4.30 -2.77 -7.25
C GLY A 62 -3.49 -1.79 -8.10
N ILE A 63 -3.13 -2.16 -9.32
CA ILE A 63 -2.42 -1.27 -10.26
C ILE A 63 -3.31 -0.11 -10.70
N GLU A 64 -4.58 -0.36 -11.00
CA GLU A 64 -5.53 0.72 -11.31
C GLU A 64 -5.76 1.66 -10.13
N VAL A 65 -5.82 1.11 -8.91
CA VAL A 65 -5.90 1.91 -7.68
C VAL A 65 -4.65 2.79 -7.55
N ALA A 66 -3.46 2.23 -7.77
CA ALA A 66 -2.20 2.97 -7.76
C ALA A 66 -2.15 4.09 -8.82
N LYS A 67 -2.64 3.84 -10.04
CA LYS A 67 -2.79 4.87 -11.10
C LYS A 67 -3.67 6.04 -10.63
N LYS A 68 -4.83 5.72 -10.03
CA LYS A 68 -5.76 6.73 -9.53
C LYS A 68 -5.17 7.55 -8.39
N ILE A 69 -4.38 6.92 -7.50
CA ILE A 69 -3.69 7.61 -6.42
C ILE A 69 -2.60 8.52 -7.00
N ARG A 70 -1.73 8.03 -7.88
CA ARG A 70 -0.65 8.83 -8.50
C ARG A 70 -1.19 10.06 -9.24
N SER A 71 -2.32 9.93 -9.93
CA SER A 71 -2.98 11.06 -10.60
C SER A 71 -3.47 12.15 -9.66
N LYS A 72 -3.81 11.81 -8.41
CA LYS A 72 -4.32 12.77 -7.40
C LYS A 72 -3.23 13.26 -6.45
N GLU A 73 -2.27 12.40 -6.14
CA GLU A 73 -1.11 12.66 -5.29
C GLU A 73 0.18 12.24 -6.00
N PRO A 74 0.73 13.10 -6.90
CA PRO A 74 1.92 12.78 -7.68
C PRO A 74 3.17 12.47 -6.86
N HIS A 75 3.22 12.92 -5.60
CA HIS A 75 4.38 12.75 -4.71
C HIS A 75 4.14 11.69 -3.61
N SER A 76 3.04 10.95 -3.66
CA SER A 76 2.78 9.89 -2.70
C SER A 76 3.76 8.72 -2.83
N ASN A 77 4.05 8.08 -1.69
CA ASN A 77 4.83 6.85 -1.62
C ASN A 77 3.90 5.67 -1.90
N LEU A 78 4.20 4.88 -2.93
CA LEU A 78 3.41 3.71 -3.30
C LEU A 78 4.20 2.44 -3.00
N ILE A 79 3.65 1.54 -2.19
CA ILE A 79 4.20 0.21 -1.93
C ILE A 79 3.20 -0.81 -2.47
N LEU A 80 3.63 -1.60 -3.43
CA LEU A 80 2.80 -2.65 -4.04
C LEU A 80 3.01 -3.96 -3.28
N ILE A 81 1.93 -4.64 -2.89
CA ILE A 81 2.00 -5.98 -2.31
C ILE A 81 1.28 -6.91 -3.30
N SER A 82 2.03 -7.73 -4.04
CA SER A 82 1.47 -8.54 -5.12
C SER A 82 1.96 -9.98 -5.13
N ASN A 83 1.12 -10.87 -5.66
CA ASN A 83 1.49 -12.23 -6.04
C ASN A 83 2.03 -12.32 -7.48
N ASP A 84 1.89 -11.26 -8.29
CA ASP A 84 2.52 -11.11 -9.60
C ASP A 84 3.73 -10.17 -9.47
N LEU A 85 4.93 -10.76 -9.48
CA LEU A 85 6.21 -10.06 -9.34
C LEU A 85 6.94 -9.89 -10.67
N ASP A 86 6.21 -9.83 -11.79
CA ASP A 86 6.82 -9.42 -13.06
C ASP A 86 7.26 -7.94 -12.98
N TYR A 87 8.53 -7.74 -12.61
CA TYR A 87 9.13 -6.42 -12.46
C TYR A 87 9.15 -5.64 -13.78
N GLN A 88 9.20 -6.29 -14.95
CA GLN A 88 9.13 -5.57 -16.22
C GLN A 88 7.73 -4.98 -16.44
N LYS A 89 6.69 -5.78 -16.17
CA LYS A 89 5.30 -5.32 -16.22
C LYS A 89 5.04 -4.20 -15.23
N ILE A 90 5.55 -4.31 -14.01
CA ILE A 90 5.43 -3.27 -12.98
C ILE A 90 6.18 -2.00 -13.41
N TYR A 91 7.40 -2.10 -13.91
CA TYR A 91 8.18 -0.95 -14.38
C TYR A 91 7.46 -0.19 -15.51
N ARG A 92 6.88 -0.91 -16.48
CA ARG A 92 6.09 -0.34 -17.59
C ARG A 92 4.82 0.40 -17.15
N THR A 93 4.42 0.30 -15.88
CA THR A 93 3.30 1.11 -15.36
C THR A 93 3.68 2.58 -15.15
N HIS A 94 4.98 2.90 -15.08
CA HIS A 94 5.50 4.25 -14.77
C HIS A 94 4.96 4.85 -13.46
N LEU A 95 4.57 3.99 -12.51
CA LEU A 95 3.99 4.42 -11.23
C LEU A 95 5.03 4.69 -10.14
N CYS A 96 6.30 4.38 -10.36
CA CYS A 96 7.41 4.58 -9.42
C CYS A 96 7.06 4.09 -8.00
N PHE A 97 6.92 2.77 -7.85
CA PHE A 97 6.73 2.15 -6.53
C PHE A 97 8.02 2.27 -5.71
N LEU A 98 7.89 2.68 -4.44
CA LEU A 98 8.98 2.69 -3.47
C LEU A 98 9.42 1.26 -3.11
N GLY A 99 8.48 0.31 -3.15
CA GLY A 99 8.74 -1.10 -2.89
C GLY A 99 7.69 -1.99 -3.52
N VAL A 100 8.11 -3.22 -3.87
CA VAL A 100 7.22 -4.29 -4.32
C VAL A 100 7.45 -5.50 -3.43
N LEU A 101 6.44 -5.87 -2.66
CA LEU A 101 6.45 -6.96 -1.70
C LEU A 101 5.71 -8.18 -2.25
N ASN A 102 6.24 -9.37 -1.95
CA ASN A 102 5.61 -10.64 -2.32
C ASN A 102 4.44 -10.97 -1.39
N LEU A 103 3.21 -10.91 -1.89
CA LEU A 103 1.99 -11.17 -1.12
C LEU A 103 1.97 -12.56 -0.43
N SER A 104 2.63 -13.57 -1.01
CA SER A 104 2.67 -14.94 -0.48
C SER A 104 3.79 -15.17 0.54
N LYS A 105 4.84 -14.35 0.50
CA LYS A 105 6.03 -14.47 1.38
C LYS A 105 6.20 -13.31 2.36
N ILE A 106 5.31 -12.32 2.31
CA ILE A 106 5.38 -11.13 3.14
C ILE A 106 5.35 -11.50 4.61
N ASN A 107 6.39 -11.10 5.32
CA ASN A 107 6.47 -11.26 6.76
C ASN A 107 6.30 -9.90 7.44
N ARG A 108 6.14 -9.91 8.77
CA ARG A 108 5.97 -8.69 9.57
C ARG A 108 7.19 -7.77 9.47
N ASN A 109 8.40 -8.32 9.50
CA ASN A 109 9.65 -7.55 9.49
C ASN A 109 9.84 -6.78 8.18
N ASP A 110 9.46 -7.37 7.04
CA ASP A 110 9.51 -6.68 5.74
C ASP A 110 8.66 -5.40 5.80
N ILE A 111 7.44 -5.50 6.33
CA ILE A 111 6.54 -4.36 6.49
C ILE A 111 7.12 -3.34 7.47
N THR A 112 7.69 -3.79 8.60
CA THR A 112 8.33 -2.91 9.59
C THR A 112 9.48 -2.12 8.99
N ASN A 113 10.36 -2.75 8.21
CA ASN A 113 11.50 -2.08 7.58
C ASN A 113 11.03 -0.97 6.63
N TYR A 114 10.04 -1.25 5.77
CA TYR A 114 9.46 -0.21 4.92
C TYR A 114 8.79 0.90 5.71
N ILE A 115 8.17 0.60 6.85
CA ILE A 115 7.60 1.64 7.72
C ILE A 115 8.69 2.52 8.33
N HIS A 116 9.82 1.93 8.77
CA HIS A 116 10.98 2.65 9.28
C HIS A 116 11.61 3.59 8.24
N ASP A 117 11.76 3.14 7.00
CA ASP A 117 12.39 3.93 5.93
C ASP A 117 11.55 5.17 5.51
N ILE A 118 10.28 5.22 5.91
CA ILE A 118 9.31 6.22 5.45
C ILE A 118 8.91 7.22 6.54
N ILE A 119 9.08 6.88 7.81
CA ILE A 119 8.63 7.69 8.96
C ILE A 119 9.70 8.65 9.44
#